data_AF-A0A7C0WEM1-F1
#
_entry.id   AF-A0A7C0WEM1-F1
#
_cell.length_a   1.000
_cell.length_b   1.000
_cell.length_c   1.000
_cell.angle_alpha   90.00
_cell.angle_beta   90.00
_cell.angle_gamma   90.00
#
_symmetry.space_group_name_H-M   'P 1'
#
loop_
_entity.id
_entity.type
_entity.pdbx_description
1 polymer ?
#
loop_
_entity_poly.entity_id
_entity_poly.type
_entity_poly.pdbx_seq_one_letter_code
_entity_poly.pdbx_strand_id
1 'polypeptide(L)'
;CHTGEDDVGLHTVCVEMTAEFLSFSKIRGNDLSTPLPEFGFPGLNPGDRWCLCAERWKEALQADMAPRVVLRATHEATLEVVSIEDLKRYAIDLV
;
A
#
# COMPACT_ATOMS: atom_id res chain seq x y z
N CYS A 1 1.04 -6.95 -7.59
CA CYS A 1 1.25 -5.57 -8.01
C CYS A 1 2.34 -5.55 -9.06
N HIS A 2 1.99 -5.41 -10.32
CA HIS A 2 2.96 -5.31 -11.41
C HIS A 2 3.16 -3.84 -11.76
N THR A 3 4.33 -3.48 -12.26
CA THR A 3 4.72 -2.09 -12.56
C THR A 3 5.49 -2.02 -13.88
N GLY A 4 5.56 -0.85 -14.49
CA GLY A 4 6.35 -0.57 -15.70
C GLY A 4 6.82 0.90 -15.70
N GLU A 5 7.47 1.34 -16.78
CA GLU A 5 8.06 2.69 -16.87
C GLU A 5 7.03 3.82 -16.70
N ASP A 6 5.76 3.56 -17.03
CA ASP A 6 4.67 4.54 -16.90
C ASP A 6 4.15 4.71 -15.46
N ASP A 7 4.46 3.79 -14.54
CA ASP A 7 4.03 3.88 -13.14
C ASP A 7 5.05 4.62 -12.28
N VAL A 8 5.07 5.94 -12.45
CA VAL A 8 5.92 6.87 -11.67
C VAL A 8 5.62 6.77 -10.17
N GLY A 9 4.40 6.36 -9.79
CA GLY A 9 4.00 6.22 -8.39
C GLY A 9 4.50 4.94 -7.71
N LEU A 10 5.12 4.01 -8.47
CA LEU A 10 5.61 2.72 -7.99
C LEU A 10 4.56 1.99 -7.12
N HIS A 11 3.36 1.74 -7.66
CA HIS A 11 2.27 1.00 -7.02
C HIS A 11 2.60 -0.49 -6.91
N THR A 12 3.62 -0.78 -6.10
CA THR A 12 4.33 -2.05 -6.09
C THR A 12 4.11 -2.85 -4.82
N VAL A 13 3.55 -2.23 -3.76
CA VAL A 13 3.29 -2.89 -2.47
C VAL A 13 1.86 -3.39 -2.41
N CYS A 14 1.67 -4.71 -2.35
CA CYS A 14 0.34 -5.26 -2.12
C CYS A 14 0.04 -5.24 -0.62
N VAL A 15 -0.96 -4.47 -0.23
CA VAL A 15 -1.35 -4.32 1.18
C VAL A 15 -2.78 -4.76 1.40
N GLU A 16 -3.08 -5.17 2.63
CA GLU A 16 -4.45 -5.36 3.12
C GLU A 16 -4.86 -4.13 3.94
N MET A 17 -5.95 -3.49 3.54
CA MET A 17 -6.39 -2.24 4.15
C MET A 17 -6.89 -2.45 5.57
N THR A 18 -6.58 -1.50 6.45
CA THR A 18 -7.19 -1.38 7.79
C THR A 18 -7.88 -0.03 7.93
N ALA A 19 -8.82 0.08 8.87
CA ALA A 19 -9.52 1.35 9.12
C ALA A 19 -8.55 2.46 9.58
N GLU A 20 -7.54 2.07 10.35
CA GLU A 20 -6.48 2.93 10.85
C GLU A 20 -5.61 3.47 9.72
N PHE A 21 -5.17 2.58 8.81
CA PHE A 21 -4.36 3.00 7.67
C PHE A 21 -5.15 3.89 6.70
N LEU A 22 -6.41 3.55 6.39
CA LEU A 22 -7.25 4.37 5.51
C LEU A 22 -7.45 5.78 6.08
N SER A 23 -7.70 5.87 7.39
CA SER A 23 -7.82 7.16 8.09
C SER A 23 -6.50 7.95 8.05
N PHE A 24 -5.37 7.27 8.32
CA PHE A 24 -4.03 7.87 8.22
C PHE A 24 -3.74 8.39 6.81
N SER A 25 -3.95 7.55 5.80
CA SER A 25 -3.65 7.85 4.39
C SER A 25 -4.44 9.06 3.92
N LYS A 26 -5.73 9.14 4.29
CA LYS A 26 -6.59 10.30 4.03
C LYS A 26 -6.05 11.59 4.64
N ILE A 27 -5.61 11.56 5.91
CA ILE A 27 -5.00 12.72 6.59
C ILE A 27 -3.68 13.14 5.92
N ARG A 28 -2.94 12.19 5.33
CA ARG A 28 -1.72 12.44 4.53
C ARG A 28 -1.98 12.85 3.08
N GLY A 29 -3.23 13.12 2.73
CA GLY A 29 -3.62 13.59 1.39
C GLY A 29 -3.70 12.49 0.34
N ASN A 30 -3.75 11.22 0.75
CA ASN A 30 -3.96 10.06 -0.11
C ASN A 30 -5.27 9.36 0.30
N ASP A 31 -6.41 9.97 -0.05
CA ASP A 31 -7.71 9.42 0.30
C ASP A 31 -8.06 8.22 -0.58
N LEU A 32 -7.87 7.02 -0.03
CA LEU A 32 -8.24 5.76 -0.66
C LEU A 32 -9.63 5.28 -0.25
N SER A 33 -10.35 6.02 0.60
CA SER A 33 -11.62 5.59 1.19
C SER A 33 -12.84 6.23 0.54
N THR A 34 -12.71 7.47 0.05
CA THR A 34 -13.83 8.17 -0.60
C THR A 34 -14.02 7.65 -2.04
N PRO A 35 -15.24 7.21 -2.42
CA PRO A 35 -15.53 6.85 -3.80
C PRO A 35 -15.37 8.04 -4.75
N LEU A 36 -14.79 7.80 -5.92
CA LEU A 36 -14.71 8.75 -7.04
C LEU A 36 -15.32 8.10 -8.30
N PRO A 37 -16.66 8.12 -8.45
CA PRO A 37 -17.37 7.45 -9.54
C PRO A 37 -16.93 7.90 -10.94
N GLU A 38 -16.50 9.15 -11.09
CA GLU A 38 -16.01 9.71 -12.35
C GLU A 38 -14.72 9.04 -12.86
N PHE A 39 -13.95 8.42 -11.95
CA PHE A 39 -12.77 7.61 -12.26
C PHE A 39 -13.03 6.11 -12.10
N GLY A 40 -14.28 5.71 -11.82
CA GLY A 40 -14.63 4.32 -11.54
C GLY A 40 -14.01 3.75 -10.26
N PHE A 41 -13.57 4.62 -9.34
CA PHE A 41 -12.95 4.19 -8.08
C PHE A 41 -14.02 4.08 -6.98
N PRO A 42 -14.32 2.90 -6.45
CA PRO A 42 -15.39 2.72 -5.47
C PRO A 42 -15.02 3.18 -4.05
N GLY A 43 -13.75 3.54 -3.81
CA GLY A 43 -13.21 3.63 -2.45
C GLY A 43 -12.92 2.25 -1.86
N LEU A 44 -11.95 2.20 -0.95
CA LEU A 44 -11.51 0.96 -0.30
C LEU A 44 -12.06 0.87 1.13
N ASN A 45 -12.28 -0.37 1.55
CA ASN A 45 -12.73 -0.76 2.88
C ASN A 45 -11.66 -1.60 3.59
N PRO A 46 -11.72 -1.72 4.93
CA PRO A 46 -10.88 -2.66 5.65
C PRO A 46 -11.03 -4.09 5.11
N GLY A 47 -9.91 -4.78 4.92
CA GLY A 47 -9.84 -6.10 4.31
C GLY A 47 -9.63 -6.12 2.79
N ASP A 48 -9.87 -4.99 2.10
CA ASP A 48 -9.57 -4.90 0.67
C ASP A 48 -8.06 -5.00 0.43
N ARG A 49 -7.68 -5.63 -0.68
CA ARG A 49 -6.29 -5.66 -1.15
C ARG A 49 -6.07 -4.62 -2.23
N TRP A 50 -4.97 -3.89 -2.12
CA TRP A 50 -4.64 -2.83 -3.06
C TRP A 50 -3.14 -2.75 -3.32
N CYS A 51 -2.79 -2.24 -4.49
CA CYS A 51 -1.41 -1.90 -4.84
C CYS A 51 -1.12 -0.46 -4.45
N LEU A 52 -0.38 -0.28 -3.36
CA LEU A 52 0.00 1.01 -2.81
C LEU A 52 1.36 1.44 -3.37
N CYS A 53 1.53 2.75 -3.58
CA CYS A 53 2.83 3.35 -3.85
C CYS A 53 3.86 2.96 -2.78
N ALA A 54 5.05 2.55 -3.18
CA ALA A 54 6.11 2.19 -2.24
C ALA A 54 6.46 3.32 -1.27
N GLU A 55 6.48 4.57 -1.75
CA GLU A 55 6.73 5.74 -0.90
C GLU A 55 5.61 5.97 0.13
N ARG A 56 4.35 5.72 -0.23
CA ARG A 56 3.21 5.84 0.69
C ARG A 56 3.24 4.76 1.76
N TRP A 57 3.67 3.55 1.41
CA TRP A 57 3.88 2.50 2.41
C TRP A 57 5.02 2.87 3.36
N LYS A 58 6.13 3.42 2.84
CA LYS A 58 7.28 3.88 3.64
C LYS A 58 6.91 5.03 4.58
N GLU A 59 6.12 6.00 4.11
CA GLU A 59 5.56 7.08 4.94
C GLU A 59 4.75 6.52 6.11
N ALA A 60 3.90 5.52 5.84
CA ALA A 60 3.11 4.86 6.87
C ALA A 60 3.99 4.07 7.86
N LEU A 61 5.05 3.40 7.39
CA LEU A 61 6.00 2.71 8.26
C LEU A 61 6.68 3.68 9.23
N GLN A 62 7.15 4.82 8.73
CA GLN A 62 7.81 5.85 9.55
C GLN A 62 6.87 6.49 10.58
N ALA A 63 5.56 6.39 10.37
CA ALA A 63 4.54 6.87 11.29
C ALA A 63 3.94 5.78 12.19
N ASP A 64 4.48 4.55 12.17
CA ASP A 64 3.95 3.37 12.87
C ASP A 64 2.49 3.02 12.48
N MET A 65 2.10 3.36 11.24
CA MET A 65 0.76 3.16 10.67
C MET A 65 0.77 2.28 9.41
N ALA A 66 1.88 1.56 9.15
CA ALA A 66 1.99 0.71 7.96
C ALA A 66 0.95 -0.42 7.97
N PRO A 67 0.18 -0.59 6.87
CA PRO A 67 -0.72 -1.73 6.73
C PRO A 67 0.09 -2.99 6.47
N ARG A 68 -0.51 -4.15 6.79
CA ARG A 68 0.14 -5.44 6.54
C ARG A 68 0.31 -5.70 5.04
N VAL A 69 1.36 -6.43 4.69
CA VAL A 69 1.79 -6.68 3.31
C VAL A 69 1.48 -8.12 2.89
N VAL A 70 0.99 -8.30 1.67
CA VAL A 70 0.97 -9.59 0.98
C VAL A 70 2.28 -9.69 0.20
N LEU A 71 3.30 -10.29 0.80
CA LEU A 71 4.67 -10.23 0.28
C LEU A 71 4.76 -10.94 -1.08
N ARG A 72 4.07 -12.07 -1.25
CA ARG A 72 4.05 -12.83 -2.50
C ARG A 72 3.34 -12.11 -3.65
N ALA A 73 2.59 -11.05 -3.35
CA ALA A 73 1.90 -10.21 -4.34
C ALA A 73 2.54 -8.81 -4.50
N THR A 74 3.65 -8.55 -3.81
CA THR A 74 4.42 -7.30 -3.86
C THR A 74 5.53 -7.40 -4.89
N HIS A 75 5.72 -6.36 -5.70
CA HIS A 75 6.77 -6.33 -6.74
C HIS A 75 8.15 -6.19 -6.12
N GLU A 76 9.17 -6.80 -6.73
CA GLU A 76 10.56 -6.68 -6.28
C GLU A 76 11.12 -5.26 -6.36
N ALA A 77 10.62 -4.43 -7.28
CA ALA A 77 10.97 -3.01 -7.41
C ALA A 77 10.68 -2.20 -6.13
N THR A 78 9.79 -2.69 -5.25
CA THR A 78 9.58 -2.11 -3.91
C THR A 78 10.89 -2.01 -3.12
N LEU A 79 11.84 -2.93 -3.35
CA LEU A 79 13.12 -2.99 -2.65
C LEU A 79 14.04 -1.80 -2.91
N GLU A 80 13.76 -1.00 -3.95
CA GLU A 80 14.46 0.27 -4.19
C GLU A 80 14.07 1.35 -3.16
N VAL A 81 12.90 1.19 -2.50
CA VAL A 81 12.32 2.19 -1.58
C VAL A 81 12.27 1.68 -0.14
N VAL A 82 11.96 0.40 0.05
CA VAL A 82 11.68 -0.23 1.35
C VAL A 82 12.52 -1.51 1.52
N SER A 83 13.08 -1.74 2.72
CA SER A 83 13.88 -2.94 2.99
C SER A 83 13.05 -4.23 2.97
N ILE A 84 13.67 -5.35 2.58
CA ILE A 84 13.00 -6.67 2.65
C ILE A 84 12.69 -7.06 4.10
N GLU A 85 13.50 -6.64 5.06
CA GLU A 85 13.31 -6.88 6.48
C GLU A 85 12.02 -6.24 7.00
N ASP A 86 11.76 -4.98 6.62
CA ASP A 86 10.52 -4.29 7.00
C ASP A 86 9.32 -4.93 6.31
N LEU A 87 9.41 -5.25 5.02
CA LEU A 87 8.32 -5.94 4.31
C LEU A 87 8.00 -7.30 4.96
N LYS A 88 9.02 -8.07 5.36
CA LYS A 88 8.84 -9.35 6.05
C LYS A 88 8.22 -9.18 7.43
N ARG A 89 8.60 -8.15 8.19
CA ARG A 89 8.03 -7.86 9.52
C ARG A 89 6.52 -7.63 9.46
N TYR A 90 6.03 -7.05 8.37
CA TYR A 90 4.62 -6.74 8.16
C TYR A 90 3.90 -7.77 7.26
N ALA A 91 4.57 -8.85 6.86
CA ALA A 91 4.01 -9.84 5.94
C ALA A 91 2.89 -10.66 6.59
N ILE A 92 1.81 -10.90 5.85
CA ILE A 92 0.66 -11.72 6.30
C ILE A 92 0.71 -13.15 5.79
N ASP A 93 1.54 -13.39 4.77
CA ASP A 93 1.62 -14.60 3.98
C ASP A 93 2.99 -15.31 4.10
N LEU A 94 3.80 -14.88 5.08
CA LEU A 94 4.95 -15.63 5.58
C LEU A 94 4.54 -16.33 6.88
N VAL A 95 4.49 -17.66 6.81
CA VAL A 95 4.23 -18.59 7.91
C VAL A 95 5.51 -19.32 8.28
#